data_AF-A0A1S6XSF5-F1
#
_entry.id   AF-A0A1S6XSF5-F1
#
_cell.length_a   1.000
_cell.length_b   1.000
_cell.length_c   1.000
_cell.angle_alpha   90.00
_cell.angle_beta   90.00
_cell.angle_gamma   90.00
#
_symmetry.space_group_name_H-M   'P 1'
#
loop_
_entity.id
_entity.type
_entity.pdbx_description
1 polymer ?
#
loop_
_entity_poly.entity_id
_entity_poly.type
_entity_poly.pdbx_seq_one_letter_code
_entity_poly.pdbx_strand_id
1 'polypeptide(L)'
;MRLLGIETSCDETAAAIIEHNSNGKSRILSNIVWSQIEHHAPYGGVVPEIAARAHVEILDSLILKALTQANIKLKDIDAIAATSGPGLIGGF
;
A
#
# COMPACT_ATOMS: atom_id res chain seq x y z
N MET A 1 0.44 -19.38 0.80
CA MET A 1 1.13 -18.22 1.40
C MET A 1 0.34 -16.97 1.06
N ARG A 2 0.02 -16.12 2.04
CA ARG A 2 -0.63 -14.83 1.86
C ARG A 2 0.32 -13.71 2.19
N LEU A 3 0.45 -12.77 1.27
CA LEU A 3 1.34 -11.62 1.39
C LEU A 3 0.50 -10.35 1.48
N LEU A 4 0.89 -9.45 2.39
CA LEU A 4 0.48 -8.06 2.37
C LEU A 4 1.58 -7.24 1.67
N GLY A 5 1.24 -6.63 0.54
CA GLY A 5 2.09 -5.66 -0.16
C GLY A 5 1.72 -4.23 0.23
N ILE A 6 2.72 -3.39 0.50
CA ILE A 6 2.59 -1.97 0.83
C ILE A 6 3.44 -1.16 -0.14
N GLU A 7 2.85 -0.12 -0.74
CA GLU A 7 3.49 0.78 -1.68
C GLU A 7 3.23 2.23 -1.27
N THR A 8 4.30 3.00 -1.09
CA THR A 8 4.33 4.37 -0.57
C THR A 8 5.50 5.19 -1.15
N SER A 9 6.00 4.85 -2.35
CA SER A 9 7.22 5.46 -2.91
C SER A 9 7.07 6.90 -3.40
N CYS A 10 5.86 7.35 -3.73
CA CYS A 10 5.60 8.69 -4.29
C CYS A 10 4.40 9.38 -3.63
N ASP A 11 3.27 9.52 -4.33
CA ASP A 11 2.07 10.24 -3.89
C ASP A 11 0.83 9.33 -3.79
N GLU A 12 1.04 8.03 -3.87
CA GLU A 12 0.01 7.00 -3.78
C GLU A 12 0.30 6.09 -2.60
N THR A 13 -0.72 5.83 -1.78
CA THR A 13 -0.66 4.80 -0.74
C THR A 13 -1.43 3.61 -1.26
N ALA A 14 -0.81 2.43 -1.29
CA ALA A 14 -1.50 1.22 -1.68
C ALA A 14 -1.24 0.05 -0.73
N ALA A 15 -2.26 -0.80 -0.59
CA ALA A 15 -2.21 -2.05 0.15
C ALA A 15 -2.88 -3.14 -0.68
N ALA A 16 -2.17 -4.25 -0.89
CA ALA A 16 -2.66 -5.38 -1.67
C ALA A 16 -2.47 -6.69 -0.90
N ILE A 17 -3.44 -7.61 -1.04
CA ILE A 17 -3.33 -8.97 -0.52
C ILE A 17 -3.15 -9.93 -1.69
N ILE A 18 -2.09 -10.72 -1.65
CA ILE A 18 -1.76 -11.70 -2.68
C ILE A 18 -1.74 -13.09 -2.05
N GLU A 19 -2.40 -14.05 -2.69
CA GLU A 19 -2.34 -15.47 -2.36
C GLU A 19 -1.43 -16.19 -3.37
N HIS A 20 -0.31 -16.72 -2.89
CA HIS A 20 0.59 -17.57 -3.65
C HIS A 20 0.39 -19.03 -3.24
N ASN A 21 0.11 -19.91 -4.21
CA ASN A 21 -0.12 -21.34 -3.99
C ASN A 21 1.13 -22.19 -4.29
N SER A 22 1.10 -23.45 -3.84
CA SER A 22 2.20 -24.42 -4.01
C SER A 22 2.51 -24.78 -5.47
N ASN A 23 1.60 -24.46 -6.39
CA ASN A 23 1.74 -24.75 -7.81
C ASN A 23 2.36 -23.56 -8.58
N GLY A 24 2.91 -22.57 -7.85
CA GLY A 24 3.57 -21.40 -8.43
C GLY A 24 2.62 -20.35 -9.01
N LYS A 25 1.32 -20.41 -8.71
CA LYS A 25 0.35 -19.41 -9.16
C LYS A 25 0.06 -18.41 -8.04
N SER A 26 0.04 -17.13 -8.41
CA SER A 26 -0.40 -16.03 -7.56
C SER A 26 -1.79 -15.56 -7.95
N ARG A 27 -2.57 -15.13 -6.96
CA ARG A 27 -3.87 -14.47 -7.14
C ARG A 27 -3.95 -13.23 -6.27
N ILE A 28 -4.38 -12.12 -6.85
CA ILE A 28 -4.68 -10.89 -6.10
C ILE A 28 -6.04 -11.08 -5.43
N LEU A 29 -6.09 -11.00 -4.10
CA LEU A 29 -7.32 -11.06 -3.31
C LEU A 29 -7.95 -9.67 -3.16
N SER A 30 -7.10 -8.65 -3.02
CA SER A 30 -7.50 -7.24 -2.97
C SER A 30 -6.36 -6.35 -3.42
N ASN A 31 -6.71 -5.18 -3.93
CA ASN A 31 -5.75 -4.12 -4.29
C ASN A 31 -6.43 -2.78 -4.06
N ILE A 32 -6.02 -2.05 -3.02
CA ILE A 32 -6.56 -0.73 -2.68
C ILE A 32 -5.48 0.30 -2.97
N VAL A 33 -5.84 1.34 -3.70
CA VAL A 33 -4.96 2.48 -4.01
C VAL A 33 -5.68 3.76 -3.60
N TRP A 34 -4.97 4.65 -2.92
CA TRP A 34 -5.41 5.99 -2.60
C TRP A 34 -4.38 7.00 -3.09
N SER A 35 -4.83 8.01 -3.82
CA SER A 35 -3.97 9.00 -4.48
C SER A 35 -4.05 10.35 -3.78
N GLN A 36 -2.91 11.02 -3.67
CA GLN A 36 -2.77 12.34 -3.04
C GLN A 36 -2.86 13.50 -4.06
N ILE A 37 -3.26 13.27 -5.32
CA ILE A 37 -3.29 14.31 -6.38
C ILE A 37 -3.90 15.64 -5.89
N GLU A 38 -5.03 15.60 -5.17
CA GLU A 38 -5.68 16.81 -4.67
C GLU A 38 -4.85 17.57 -3.61
N HIS A 39 -4.04 16.87 -2.82
CA HIS A 39 -3.15 17.48 -1.82
C HIS A 39 -1.97 18.22 -2.48
N HIS A 40 -1.53 17.74 -3.64
CA HIS A 40 -0.38 18.29 -4.37
C HIS A 40 -0.78 19.32 -5.44
N ALA A 41 -2.04 19.35 -5.86
CA ALA A 41 -2.56 20.24 -6.90
C ALA A 41 -2.21 21.74 -6.68
N PRO A 42 -2.28 22.31 -5.47
CA PRO A 42 -1.93 23.73 -5.24
C PRO A 42 -0.45 24.06 -5.49
N TYR A 43 0.43 23.05 -5.47
CA TYR A 43 1.88 23.23 -5.57
C TYR A 43 2.43 22.95 -6.97
N GLY A 44 1.59 22.43 -7.89
CA GLY A 44 2.00 22.10 -9.26
C GLY A 44 2.96 20.91 -9.37
N GLY A 45 3.12 20.12 -8.30
CA GLY A 45 4.00 18.96 -8.23
C GLY A 45 3.97 18.31 -6.85
N VAL A 46 4.55 17.11 -6.74
CA VAL A 46 4.58 16.35 -5.49
C VAL A 46 5.49 17.03 -4.48
N VAL A 47 4.96 17.32 -3.29
CA VAL A 47 5.70 17.88 -2.16
C VAL A 47 6.06 16.73 -1.20
N PRO A 48 7.35 16.36 -1.04
CA PRO A 48 7.75 15.14 -0.30
C PRO A 48 7.21 15.06 1.14
N GLU A 49 7.25 16.16 1.90
CA GLU A 49 6.75 16.18 3.29
C GLU A 49 5.23 15.95 3.37
N ILE A 50 4.47 16.51 2.43
CA ILE A 50 3.01 16.30 2.36
C ILE A 50 2.73 14.83 2.04
N ALA A 51 3.51 14.25 1.12
CA ALA A 51 3.34 12.87 0.73
C ALA A 51 3.65 11.89 1.88
N ALA A 52 4.81 12.06 2.52
CA ALA A 52 5.22 11.28 3.68
C ALA A 52 4.16 11.30 4.79
N ARG A 53 3.65 12.49 5.15
CA ARG A 53 2.63 12.62 6.19
C ARG A 53 1.31 11.93 5.80
N ALA A 54 0.86 12.12 4.56
CA ALA A 54 -0.37 11.52 4.09
C ALA A 54 -0.30 9.98 4.08
N HIS A 55 0.84 9.38 3.75
CA HIS A 55 1.02 7.92 3.87
C HIS A 55 0.78 7.43 5.30
N VAL A 56 1.41 8.08 6.29
CA VAL A 56 1.28 7.71 7.72
C VAL A 56 -0.17 7.83 8.21
N GLU A 57 -0.90 8.86 7.77
CA GLU A 57 -2.27 9.11 8.21
C GLU A 57 -3.28 8.06 7.69
N ILE A 58 -3.04 7.47 6.52
CA ILE A 58 -4.05 6.64 5.83
C ILE A 58 -3.69 5.14 5.76
N LEU A 59 -2.42 4.77 5.98
CA LEU A 59 -1.93 3.40 5.75
C LEU A 59 -2.72 2.33 6.52
N ASP A 60 -2.96 2.54 7.82
CA ASP A 60 -3.71 1.59 8.65
C ASP A 60 -5.12 1.35 8.10
N SER A 61 -5.79 2.42 7.68
CA SER A 61 -7.13 2.35 7.08
C SER A 61 -7.13 1.62 5.73
N LEU A 62 -6.09 1.79 4.91
CA LEU A 62 -5.96 1.06 3.65
C LEU A 62 -5.71 -0.43 3.88
N ILE A 63 -4.83 -0.78 4.83
CA ILE A 63 -4.57 -2.18 5.19
C ILE A 63 -5.85 -2.86 5.66
N LEU A 64 -6.63 -2.19 6.54
CA LEU A 64 -7.93 -2.72 6.99
C LEU A 64 -8.93 -2.90 5.84
N LYS A 65 -8.98 -1.97 4.88
CA LYS A 65 -9.81 -2.10 3.67
C LYS A 65 -9.36 -3.28 2.81
N ALA A 66 -8.06 -3.46 2.61
CA ALA A 66 -7.51 -4.56 1.84
C ALA A 66 -7.83 -5.92 2.48
N LEU A 67 -7.61 -6.06 3.79
CA LEU A 67 -7.98 -7.26 4.55
C LEU A 67 -9.48 -7.56 4.45
N THR A 68 -10.31 -6.52 4.58
CA THR A 68 -11.78 -6.63 4.48
C THR A 68 -12.21 -7.10 3.09
N GLN A 69 -11.69 -6.50 2.02
CA GLN A 69 -12.01 -6.88 0.64
C GLN A 69 -11.52 -8.30 0.31
N ALA A 70 -10.36 -8.71 0.85
CA ALA A 70 -9.84 -10.06 0.72
C ALA A 70 -10.57 -11.09 1.61
N ASN A 71 -11.44 -10.64 2.51
CA ASN A 71 -12.16 -11.47 3.49
C ASN A 71 -11.22 -12.34 4.36
N ILE A 72 -10.13 -11.75 4.86
CA ILE A 72 -9.17 -12.40 5.76
C ILE A 72 -8.81 -11.48 6.94
N LYS A 73 -8.13 -12.03 7.95
CA LYS A 73 -7.62 -11.27 9.10
C LYS A 73 -6.12 -11.08 8.99
N LEU A 74 -5.58 -10.08 9.68
CA LEU A 74 -4.13 -9.82 9.72
C LEU A 74 -3.33 -11.05 10.17
N LYS A 75 -3.86 -11.85 11.10
CA LYS A 75 -3.24 -13.10 11.58
C LYS A 75 -3.11 -14.19 10.50
N ASP A 76 -3.79 -14.05 9.36
CA ASP A 76 -3.76 -15.00 8.26
C ASP A 76 -2.70 -14.60 7.20
N ILE A 77 -1.94 -13.52 7.43
CA ILE A 77 -0.83 -13.06 6.60
C ILE A 77 0.46 -13.76 7.02
N ASP A 78 1.15 -14.35 6.04
CA ASP A 78 2.40 -15.08 6.25
C ASP A 78 3.64 -14.18 6.09
N ALA A 79 3.55 -13.14 5.28
CA ALA A 79 4.65 -12.21 5.00
C ALA A 79 4.14 -10.80 4.66
N ILE A 80 4.96 -9.81 4.95
CA ILE A 80 4.74 -8.41 4.57
C ILE A 80 5.87 -7.99 3.64
N ALA A 81 5.51 -7.42 2.50
CA ALA A 81 6.43 -6.80 1.56
C ALA A 81 6.12 -5.30 1.51
N ALA A 82 7.12 -4.46 1.66
CA ALA A 82 7.02 -3.03 1.54
C ALA A 82 8.08 -2.53 0.55
N THR A 83 7.72 -1.53 -0.25
CA THR A 83 8.65 -0.91 -1.20
C THR A 83 9.82 -0.28 -0.45
N SER A 84 11.04 -0.70 -0.79
CA SER A 84 12.28 -0.20 -0.17
C SER A 84 13.03 0.83 -1.02
N GLY A 85 12.41 1.27 -2.13
CA GLY A 85 12.98 2.20 -3.08
C GLY A 85 13.23 1.62 -4.49
N PRO A 86 13.57 2.47 -5.48
CA PRO A 86 13.75 3.92 -5.36
C PRO A 86 12.43 4.67 -5.07
N GLY A 87 12.50 5.93 -4.62
CA GLY A 87 11.31 6.74 -4.33
C GLY A 87 11.65 8.09 -3.67
N LEU A 88 10.63 8.78 -3.16
CA LEU A 88 10.77 10.00 -2.36
C LEU A 88 11.23 9.69 -0.93
N ILE A 89 12.27 10.39 -0.47
CA ILE A 89 12.75 10.29 0.92
C ILE A 89 11.60 10.68 1.86
N GLY A 90 11.27 9.79 2.79
CA GLY A 90 10.13 9.92 3.71
C GLY A 90 8.88 9.11 3.31
N GLY A 91 8.84 8.55 2.09
CA GLY A 91 7.76 7.69 1.61
C GLY A 91 7.95 6.20 1.90
N PHE A 92 9.18 5.69 1.94
CA PHE A 92 9.52 4.28 2.20
C PHE A 92 10.30 4.07 3.51
#